data_AF-A0A9N9CF48-F1
#
_entry.id   AF-A0A9N9CF48-F1
#
_cell.length_a   1.000
_cell.length_b   1.000
_cell.length_c   1.000
_cell.angle_alpha   90.00
_cell.angle_beta   90.00
_cell.angle_gamma   90.00
#
_symmetry.space_group_name_H-M   'P 1'
#
loop_
_entity.id
_entity.type
_entity.pdbx_description
1 polymer ?
#
loop_
_entity_poly.entity_id
_entity_poly.type
_entity_poly.pdbx_seq_one_letter_code
_entity_poly.pdbx_strand_id
1 'polypeptide(L)'
;MRQHQISTLCIIVGVLLGLYVVNGERIFKRSPLLYSGDRERLDDDLLKVTKASPKTISRTATSSVSFASSLPTLPTVANSLPVSSCPAPFIPDPSPSLKKPTCANGCCLACPYANNFYPPNTIDNIYTALSGFRVVSFICVFIILLSYLVLPNKREQQSITVLCLNFSLLIFLSVTFFYIGDHRKVQCVDEYTQSNMINNPLCEFQGIILIFSTFTTILYCFLLIIQLHLQTVWRCNIIQQYYTITQCLVVVVSLIFTILPTITQQISFEFGAVCLVSMKMINQYFWYPLAIIVIPGFFIHIWTFAYIAKSQCLMNDDFDSEDTLCESPPSISVQSIKSVSGKDVVNSIKVQWRALVLSMVFLLTFIIYWVYIYVVKVKLSPLLNSQKSAWLNKWFLCVMTVSNTNSTINAQDYCYSTVSSNYVPSILFICLAESLTAILGLSIFVVFGTSINLWNEWRAWFRGRYGGVYRG
;
A
#
# COMPACT_ATOMS: atom_id res chain seq x y z
N MET A 1 26.08 -21.72 -9.03
CA MET A 1 25.33 -21.09 -10.14
C MET A 1 23.88 -21.57 -10.28
N ARG A 2 23.58 -22.88 -10.44
CA ARG A 2 22.19 -23.39 -10.66
C ARG A 2 21.12 -22.84 -9.69
N GLN A 3 21.40 -22.78 -8.39
CA GLN A 3 20.41 -22.34 -7.38
C GLN A 3 20.09 -20.83 -7.47
N HIS A 4 21.06 -20.04 -7.96
CA HIS A 4 20.88 -18.61 -8.19
C HIS A 4 20.06 -18.34 -9.45
N GLN A 5 20.21 -19.18 -10.47
CA GLN A 5 19.33 -19.18 -11.64
C GLN A 5 17.89 -19.47 -11.20
N ILE A 6 17.64 -20.49 -10.35
CA ILE A 6 16.28 -20.82 -9.88
C ILE A 6 15.64 -19.69 -9.07
N SER A 7 16.36 -19.02 -8.16
CA SER A 7 15.78 -17.88 -7.40
C SER A 7 15.43 -16.71 -8.33
N THR A 8 16.35 -16.33 -9.22
CA THR A 8 16.09 -15.29 -10.22
C THR A 8 14.98 -15.73 -11.20
N LEU A 9 14.88 -17.01 -11.54
CA LEU A 9 13.80 -17.57 -12.36
C LEU A 9 12.46 -17.55 -11.61
N CYS A 10 12.39 -17.82 -10.30
CA CYS A 10 11.15 -17.71 -9.53
C CYS A 10 10.70 -16.25 -9.37
N ILE A 11 11.62 -15.30 -9.25
CA ILE A 11 11.30 -13.86 -9.24
C ILE A 11 10.83 -13.41 -10.63
N ILE A 12 11.56 -13.80 -11.69
CA ILE A 12 11.19 -13.50 -13.08
C ILE A 12 9.88 -14.20 -13.46
N VAL A 13 9.64 -15.45 -13.02
CA VAL A 13 8.38 -16.19 -13.27
C VAL A 13 7.25 -15.64 -12.41
N GLY A 14 7.50 -15.13 -11.21
CA GLY A 14 6.48 -14.38 -10.44
C GLY A 14 6.07 -13.09 -11.13
N VAL A 15 7.04 -12.32 -11.62
CA VAL A 15 6.81 -11.09 -12.41
C VAL A 15 6.17 -11.42 -13.76
N LEU A 16 6.63 -12.45 -14.45
CA LEU A 16 6.09 -12.88 -15.75
C LEU A 16 4.72 -13.53 -15.61
N LEU A 17 4.40 -14.27 -14.55
CA LEU A 17 3.04 -14.77 -14.29
C LEU A 17 2.10 -13.61 -13.95
N GLY A 18 2.56 -12.61 -13.18
CA GLY A 18 1.83 -11.36 -13.00
C GLY A 18 1.54 -10.66 -14.33
N LEU A 19 2.55 -10.53 -15.20
CA LEU A 19 2.40 -9.96 -16.54
C LEU A 19 1.58 -10.84 -17.51
N TYR A 20 1.61 -12.18 -17.36
CA TYR A 20 0.92 -13.13 -18.23
C TYR A 20 -0.55 -13.27 -17.86
N VAL A 21 -0.90 -13.18 -16.57
CA VAL A 21 -2.29 -12.97 -16.13
C VAL A 21 -2.81 -11.63 -16.66
N VAL A 22 -2.01 -10.57 -16.60
CA VAL A 22 -2.33 -9.22 -17.15
C VAL A 22 -2.49 -9.20 -18.67
N ASN A 23 -1.75 -10.02 -19.44
CA ASN A 23 -1.88 -10.08 -20.90
C ASN A 23 -2.89 -11.15 -21.38
N GLY A 24 -3.19 -12.17 -20.56
CA GLY A 24 -4.01 -13.31 -20.94
C GLY A 24 -5.45 -12.94 -21.34
N GLU A 25 -6.02 -11.89 -20.74
CA GLU A 25 -7.39 -11.45 -21.06
C GLU A 25 -7.49 -10.56 -22.31
N ARG A 26 -6.37 -10.03 -22.83
CA ARG A 26 -6.40 -9.15 -24.03
C ARG A 26 -6.49 -9.89 -25.37
N ILE A 27 -6.37 -11.22 -25.37
CA ILE A 27 -6.34 -12.03 -26.61
C ILE A 27 -7.73 -12.61 -26.97
N PHE A 28 -8.72 -12.57 -26.06
CA PHE A 28 -9.99 -13.28 -26.27
C PHE A 28 -11.28 -12.45 -26.09
N LYS A 29 -11.44 -11.38 -26.88
CA LYS A 29 -12.70 -11.08 -27.63
C LYS A 29 -12.65 -9.74 -28.40
N ARG A 30 -12.33 -9.82 -29.70
CA ARG A 30 -12.89 -8.91 -30.73
C ARG A 30 -12.77 -9.53 -32.12
N SER A 31 -13.83 -10.21 -32.58
CA SER A 31 -14.36 -10.13 -33.96
C SER A 31 -15.57 -11.09 -34.13
N PRO A 32 -16.48 -10.83 -35.10
CA PRO A 32 -17.78 -11.51 -35.20
C PRO A 32 -17.83 -12.58 -36.31
N LEU A 33 -18.87 -13.43 -36.32
CA LEU A 33 -19.79 -13.70 -37.46
C LEU A 33 -20.67 -14.97 -37.27
N LEU A 34 -21.95 -14.83 -37.66
CA LEU A 34 -22.85 -15.79 -38.35
C LEU A 34 -23.23 -17.20 -37.82
N TYR A 35 -24.51 -17.52 -38.08
CA TYR A 35 -25.12 -18.85 -38.34
C TYR A 35 -25.36 -19.81 -37.15
N SER A 36 -26.34 -20.74 -37.15
CA SER A 36 -27.76 -20.76 -37.59
C SER A 36 -28.39 -22.10 -37.15
N GLY A 37 -29.68 -22.12 -36.79
CA GLY A 37 -30.53 -23.34 -36.82
C GLY A 37 -30.53 -24.28 -35.60
N ASP A 38 -31.74 -24.58 -35.10
CA ASP A 38 -32.39 -25.92 -35.05
C ASP A 38 -31.59 -27.19 -34.64
N ARG A 39 -32.15 -28.23 -33.98
CA ARG A 39 -33.43 -28.52 -33.28
C ARG A 39 -33.31 -29.94 -32.66
N GLU A 40 -34.27 -30.36 -31.82
CA GLU A 40 -34.52 -31.77 -31.40
C GLU A 40 -33.47 -32.42 -30.45
N ARG A 41 -33.72 -33.54 -29.73
CA ARG A 41 -34.90 -34.15 -29.02
C ARG A 41 -34.36 -35.44 -28.31
N LEU A 42 -35.18 -36.13 -27.50
CA LEU A 42 -34.89 -37.40 -26.76
C LEU A 42 -33.93 -37.23 -25.57
N ASP A 43 -34.07 -37.88 -24.40
CA ASP A 43 -35.13 -38.70 -23.75
C ASP A 43 -35.13 -38.30 -22.24
N ASP A 44 -36.20 -38.27 -21.45
CA ASP A 44 -37.29 -39.24 -21.19
C ASP A 44 -36.82 -40.63 -20.69
N ASP A 45 -36.25 -40.69 -19.47
CA ASP A 45 -36.80 -41.58 -18.41
C ASP A 45 -36.05 -41.44 -17.05
N LEU A 46 -36.76 -40.97 -16.01
CA LEU A 46 -36.78 -41.70 -14.72
C LEU A 46 -37.99 -41.31 -13.87
N LEU A 47 -38.71 -42.33 -13.38
CA LEU A 47 -40.10 -42.23 -12.98
C LEU A 47 -40.31 -42.19 -11.45
N LYS A 48 -41.07 -41.19 -10.97
CA LYS A 48 -42.00 -41.20 -9.80
C LYS A 48 -41.56 -41.85 -8.47
N VAL A 49 -41.24 -40.97 -7.51
CA VAL A 49 -41.75 -40.98 -6.11
C VAL A 49 -41.64 -39.54 -5.56
N THR A 50 -42.54 -38.97 -4.73
CA THR A 50 -43.82 -39.40 -4.14
C THR A 50 -44.81 -38.20 -4.14
N LYS A 51 -46.13 -38.42 -4.05
CA LYS A 51 -47.11 -37.32 -3.88
C LYS A 51 -47.35 -36.96 -2.40
N ALA A 52 -47.19 -35.68 -2.06
CA ALA A 52 -47.90 -35.00 -0.97
C ALA A 52 -48.03 -33.50 -1.30
N SER A 53 -49.13 -32.87 -0.89
CA SER A 53 -49.50 -31.47 -1.16
C SER A 53 -50.51 -31.03 -0.09
N PRO A 54 -50.79 -29.72 0.16
CA PRO A 54 -50.19 -28.51 -0.40
C PRO A 54 -49.62 -27.53 0.66
N LYS A 55 -48.74 -26.61 0.25
CA LYS A 55 -48.77 -25.23 0.79
C LYS A 55 -48.17 -24.21 -0.18
N THR A 56 -48.97 -23.21 -0.50
CA THR A 56 -48.67 -22.12 -1.44
C THR A 56 -47.63 -21.16 -0.87
N ILE A 57 -46.46 -21.05 -1.51
CA ILE A 57 -45.57 -19.88 -1.39
C ILE A 57 -45.06 -19.52 -2.79
N SER A 58 -45.30 -18.27 -3.19
CA SER A 58 -44.94 -17.75 -4.52
C SER A 58 -43.44 -17.71 -4.74
N ARG A 59 -43.00 -18.14 -5.93
CA ARG A 59 -41.59 -18.20 -6.34
C ARG A 59 -41.26 -16.99 -7.21
N THR A 60 -40.74 -15.91 -6.63
CA THR A 60 -40.26 -14.74 -7.38
C THR A 60 -38.85 -15.01 -7.92
N ALA A 61 -38.59 -14.59 -9.16
CA ALA A 61 -37.35 -14.88 -9.88
C ALA A 61 -36.11 -14.19 -9.26
N THR A 62 -34.98 -14.89 -9.29
CA THR A 62 -33.67 -14.39 -8.88
C THR A 62 -33.13 -13.42 -9.93
N SER A 63 -33.24 -12.11 -9.70
CA SER A 63 -32.61 -11.08 -10.53
C SER A 63 -31.18 -10.81 -10.08
N SER A 64 -30.25 -10.76 -11.02
CA SER A 64 -28.85 -10.38 -10.85
C SER A 64 -28.68 -9.04 -10.12
N VAL A 65 -27.89 -9.02 -9.04
CA VAL A 65 -27.60 -7.80 -8.26
C VAL A 65 -26.44 -7.04 -8.89
N SER A 66 -26.73 -5.92 -9.56
CA SER A 66 -25.75 -4.94 -10.00
C SER A 66 -25.25 -4.10 -8.81
N PHE A 67 -23.96 -4.20 -8.48
CA PHE A 67 -23.34 -3.39 -7.42
C PHE A 67 -23.10 -1.95 -7.89
N ALA A 68 -23.99 -1.04 -7.49
CA ALA A 68 -23.74 0.39 -7.59
C ALA A 68 -22.96 0.89 -6.36
N SER A 69 -21.83 1.57 -6.59
CA SER A 69 -21.11 2.33 -5.57
C SER A 69 -21.96 3.52 -5.11
N SER A 70 -22.23 3.60 -3.80
CA SER A 70 -23.10 4.60 -3.17
C SER A 70 -22.42 5.97 -3.07
N LEU A 71 -22.72 6.89 -3.99
CA LEU A 71 -22.19 8.27 -4.01
C LEU A 71 -23.12 9.27 -3.28
N PRO A 72 -22.61 10.43 -2.83
CA PRO A 72 -23.41 11.43 -2.11
C PRO A 72 -24.44 12.08 -3.04
N THR A 73 -25.71 12.05 -2.65
CA THR A 73 -26.79 12.75 -3.37
C THR A 73 -26.86 14.22 -2.96
N LEU A 74 -26.74 15.14 -3.94
CA LEU A 74 -26.96 16.57 -3.69
C LEU A 74 -28.42 16.83 -3.24
N PRO A 75 -28.68 17.83 -2.37
CA PRO A 75 -30.03 18.24 -2.06
C PRO A 75 -30.71 18.91 -3.26
N THR A 76 -31.93 18.48 -3.57
CA THR A 76 -32.83 19.17 -4.51
C THR A 76 -33.33 20.47 -3.89
N VAL A 77 -32.72 21.61 -4.23
CA VAL A 77 -33.29 22.93 -3.91
C VAL A 77 -34.34 23.27 -4.97
N ALA A 78 -35.55 23.60 -4.53
CA ALA A 78 -36.61 24.07 -5.40
C ALA A 78 -36.40 25.56 -5.73
N ASN A 79 -35.61 25.84 -6.76
CA ASN A 79 -35.69 27.03 -7.60
C ASN A 79 -34.82 26.79 -8.85
N SER A 80 -35.38 27.06 -10.02
CA SER A 80 -34.74 26.82 -11.32
C SER A 80 -33.64 27.85 -11.56
N LEU A 81 -32.38 27.51 -11.21
CA LEU A 81 -31.23 28.22 -11.74
C LEU A 81 -31.15 28.04 -13.27
N PRO A 82 -30.81 29.08 -14.04
CA PRO A 82 -30.50 28.91 -15.45
C PRO A 82 -29.28 28.00 -15.62
N VAL A 83 -29.41 26.99 -16.47
CA VAL A 83 -28.47 25.86 -16.66
C VAL A 83 -27.10 26.30 -17.24
N SER A 84 -26.92 27.59 -17.55
CA SER A 84 -25.76 28.14 -18.26
C SER A 84 -24.55 28.54 -17.38
N SER A 85 -24.66 28.54 -16.05
CA SER A 85 -23.54 28.94 -15.18
C SER A 85 -23.63 28.32 -13.77
N CYS A 86 -23.13 27.10 -13.63
CA CYS A 86 -22.90 26.49 -12.32
C CYS A 86 -21.75 27.23 -11.60
N PRO A 87 -21.91 27.63 -10.33
CA PRO A 87 -20.85 28.30 -9.59
C PRO A 87 -19.77 27.30 -9.16
N ALA A 88 -18.50 27.72 -9.20
CA ALA A 88 -17.40 26.87 -8.74
C ALA A 88 -17.61 26.46 -7.26
N PRO A 89 -17.42 25.17 -6.90
CA PRO A 89 -16.73 24.12 -7.66
C PRO A 89 -17.63 23.22 -8.52
N PHE A 90 -18.89 23.59 -8.76
CA PHE A 90 -19.81 22.80 -9.58
C PHE A 90 -19.59 23.02 -11.09
N ILE A 91 -19.82 21.96 -11.87
CA ILE A 91 -19.67 21.94 -13.34
C ILE A 91 -21.06 21.67 -13.96
N PRO A 92 -21.46 22.31 -15.08
CA PRO A 92 -22.72 22.00 -15.77
C PRO A 92 -22.80 20.54 -16.24
N ASP A 93 -23.98 19.93 -16.12
CA ASP A 93 -24.22 18.56 -16.59
C ASP A 93 -24.41 18.51 -18.12
N PRO A 94 -23.54 17.83 -18.89
CA PRO A 94 -23.71 17.70 -20.33
C PRO A 94 -24.88 16.78 -20.73
N SER A 95 -25.47 16.01 -19.81
CA SER A 95 -26.56 15.08 -20.10
C SER A 95 -27.65 15.04 -19.00
N PRO A 96 -28.45 16.11 -18.83
CA PRO A 96 -29.44 16.21 -17.74
C PRO A 96 -30.54 15.13 -17.77
N SER A 97 -30.66 14.39 -18.88
CA SER A 97 -31.59 13.25 -19.03
C SER A 97 -31.19 12.01 -18.22
N LEU A 98 -29.91 11.86 -17.83
CA LEU A 98 -29.42 10.70 -17.10
C LEU A 98 -29.20 11.04 -15.63
N LYS A 99 -29.95 10.41 -14.72
CA LYS A 99 -29.82 10.63 -13.27
C LYS A 99 -28.46 10.13 -12.74
N LYS A 100 -27.47 11.02 -12.72
CA LYS A 100 -26.17 10.82 -12.06
C LYS A 100 -26.32 11.16 -10.57
N PRO A 101 -25.81 10.34 -9.62
CA PRO A 101 -25.99 10.60 -8.19
C PRO A 101 -25.30 11.89 -7.70
N THR A 102 -24.26 12.33 -8.39
CA THR A 102 -23.45 13.52 -8.07
C THR A 102 -23.92 14.81 -8.74
N CYS A 103 -25.02 14.75 -9.49
CA CYS A 103 -25.61 15.90 -10.18
C CYS A 103 -27.01 16.20 -9.63
N ALA A 104 -27.31 17.48 -9.42
CA ALA A 104 -28.64 17.95 -9.08
C ALA A 104 -28.92 19.27 -9.81
N ASN A 105 -30.16 19.44 -10.28
CA ASN A 105 -30.64 20.67 -10.92
C ASN A 105 -29.76 21.17 -12.09
N GLY A 106 -29.09 20.27 -12.83
CA GLY A 106 -28.21 20.61 -13.95
C GLY A 106 -26.76 20.94 -13.58
N CYS A 107 -26.38 20.88 -12.30
CA CYS A 107 -25.00 21.06 -11.83
C CYS A 107 -24.47 19.78 -11.16
N CYS A 108 -23.22 19.42 -11.47
CA CYS A 108 -22.50 18.25 -10.99
C CYS A 108 -21.32 18.65 -10.08
N LEU A 109 -20.97 17.77 -9.13
CA LEU A 109 -19.73 17.90 -8.36
C LEU A 109 -18.51 17.46 -9.19
N ALA A 110 -17.43 18.24 -9.19
CA ALA A 110 -16.23 17.94 -9.96
C ALA A 110 -15.47 16.71 -9.41
N CYS A 111 -14.86 15.93 -10.28
CA CYS A 111 -13.96 14.83 -9.94
C CYS A 111 -12.51 15.35 -9.79
N PRO A 112 -11.80 15.03 -8.68
CA PRO A 112 -12.18 14.13 -7.59
C PRO A 112 -13.09 14.78 -6.52
N TYR A 113 -14.13 14.06 -6.06
CA TYR A 113 -15.17 14.64 -5.19
C TYR A 113 -14.64 15.22 -3.88
N ALA A 114 -13.62 14.60 -3.28
CA ALA A 114 -13.04 15.07 -2.02
C ALA A 114 -12.43 16.49 -2.13
N ASN A 115 -11.83 16.86 -3.26
CA ASN A 115 -11.13 18.15 -3.42
C ASN A 115 -12.08 19.35 -3.37
N ASN A 116 -13.35 19.18 -3.75
CA ASN A 116 -14.36 20.24 -3.68
C ASN A 116 -14.58 20.78 -2.25
N PHE A 117 -14.28 19.97 -1.23
CA PHE A 117 -14.43 20.34 0.17
C PHE A 117 -13.18 21.01 0.77
N TYR A 118 -12.09 21.15 0.00
CA TYR A 118 -10.86 21.85 0.36
C TYR A 118 -10.72 23.16 -0.43
N PRO A 119 -9.82 24.07 -0.04
CA PRO A 119 -9.50 25.25 -0.85
C PRO A 119 -9.00 24.85 -2.25
N PRO A 120 -9.28 25.66 -3.29
CA PRO A 120 -8.94 25.34 -4.67
C PRO A 120 -7.44 25.05 -4.84
N ASN A 121 -7.11 24.07 -5.70
CA ASN A 121 -5.77 23.61 -6.05
C ASN A 121 -4.87 23.12 -4.89
N THR A 122 -5.32 23.17 -3.64
CA THR A 122 -4.44 22.92 -2.48
C THR A 122 -4.04 21.45 -2.36
N ILE A 123 -5.01 20.54 -2.50
CA ILE A 123 -4.76 19.08 -2.47
C ILE A 123 -3.97 18.63 -3.71
N ASP A 124 -4.29 19.18 -4.88
CA ASP A 124 -3.63 18.88 -6.14
C ASP A 124 -2.15 19.29 -6.14
N ASN A 125 -1.83 20.46 -5.57
CA ASN A 125 -0.45 20.91 -5.38
C ASN A 125 0.32 20.01 -4.41
N ILE A 126 -0.31 19.53 -3.33
CA ILE A 126 0.31 18.61 -2.37
C ILE A 126 0.65 17.27 -3.05
N TYR A 127 -0.28 16.66 -3.78
CA TYR A 127 0.00 15.41 -4.50
C TYR A 127 1.04 15.59 -5.61
N THR A 128 1.04 16.72 -6.31
CA THR A 128 2.05 17.06 -7.31
C THR A 128 3.44 17.13 -6.68
N ALA A 129 3.61 17.87 -5.58
CA ALA A 129 4.89 17.96 -4.86
C ALA A 129 5.36 16.60 -4.32
N LEU A 130 4.46 15.82 -3.72
CA LEU A 130 4.77 14.49 -3.17
C LEU A 130 5.06 13.44 -4.26
N SER A 131 4.51 13.59 -5.46
CA SER A 131 4.92 12.76 -6.61
C SER A 131 6.40 12.98 -6.96
N GLY A 132 6.89 14.22 -6.88
CA GLY A 132 8.31 14.54 -7.05
C GLY A 132 9.19 13.85 -6.01
N PHE A 133 8.81 13.91 -4.72
CA PHE A 133 9.53 13.19 -3.66
C PHE A 133 9.52 11.66 -3.86
N ARG A 134 8.41 11.08 -4.34
CA ARG A 134 8.34 9.65 -4.67
C ARG A 134 9.28 9.26 -5.80
N VAL A 135 9.44 10.10 -6.84
CA VAL A 135 10.41 9.88 -7.93
C VAL A 135 11.84 9.94 -7.41
N VAL A 136 12.19 10.90 -6.56
CA VAL A 136 13.52 10.97 -5.92
C VAL A 136 13.77 9.72 -5.08
N SER A 137 12.80 9.30 -4.26
CA SER A 137 12.86 8.04 -3.50
C SER A 137 13.03 6.80 -4.40
N PHE A 138 12.36 6.74 -5.55
CA PHE A 138 12.52 5.66 -6.53
C PHE A 138 13.96 5.58 -7.06
N ILE A 139 14.54 6.71 -7.48
CA ILE A 139 15.93 6.78 -7.96
C ILE A 139 16.91 6.37 -6.84
N CYS A 140 16.69 6.86 -5.63
CA CYS A 140 17.45 6.47 -4.43
C CYS A 140 17.45 4.96 -4.20
N VAL A 141 16.28 4.30 -4.20
CA VAL A 141 16.17 2.83 -4.03
C VAL A 141 16.78 2.09 -5.22
N PHE A 142 16.62 2.60 -6.45
CA PHE A 142 17.21 2.01 -7.64
C PHE A 142 18.74 1.94 -7.57
N ILE A 143 19.39 3.00 -7.08
CA ILE A 143 20.85 3.03 -6.86
C ILE A 143 21.28 1.99 -5.82
N ILE A 144 20.53 1.82 -4.73
CA ILE A 144 20.79 0.77 -3.73
C ILE A 144 20.63 -0.61 -4.37
N LEU A 145 19.50 -0.87 -5.04
CA LEU A 145 19.23 -2.15 -5.70
C LEU A 145 20.34 -2.52 -6.70
N LEU A 146 20.72 -1.58 -7.57
CA LEU A 146 21.81 -1.77 -8.54
C LEU A 146 23.14 -2.08 -7.85
N SER A 147 23.44 -1.41 -6.74
CA SER A 147 24.65 -1.68 -5.95
C SER A 147 24.66 -3.11 -5.40
N TYR A 148 23.54 -3.62 -4.90
CA TYR A 148 23.43 -5.01 -4.42
C TYR A 148 23.48 -6.05 -5.57
N LEU A 149 23.06 -5.69 -6.78
CA LEU A 149 23.14 -6.57 -7.95
C LEU A 149 24.55 -6.65 -8.56
N VAL A 150 25.27 -5.51 -8.63
CA VAL A 150 26.59 -5.41 -9.28
C VAL A 150 27.72 -5.88 -8.37
N LEU A 151 27.69 -5.57 -7.06
CA LEU A 151 28.80 -5.86 -6.15
C LEU A 151 28.75 -7.33 -5.68
N PRO A 152 29.71 -8.19 -6.07
CA PRO A 152 29.66 -9.63 -5.76
C PRO A 152 29.77 -9.94 -4.25
N ASN A 153 30.37 -9.02 -3.48
CA ASN A 153 30.58 -9.13 -2.03
C ASN A 153 29.32 -8.85 -1.18
N LYS A 154 28.15 -8.70 -1.82
CA LYS A 154 26.84 -8.57 -1.16
C LYS A 154 25.91 -9.73 -1.51
N ARG A 155 26.48 -10.89 -1.85
CA ARG A 155 25.77 -12.13 -2.21
C ARG A 155 25.69 -13.14 -1.06
N GLU A 156 25.87 -12.69 0.17
CA GLU A 156 25.53 -13.48 1.34
C GLU A 156 24.00 -13.57 1.50
N GLN A 157 23.56 -14.57 2.25
CA GLN A 157 22.16 -14.96 2.24
C GLN A 157 21.24 -13.98 2.98
N GLN A 158 21.73 -13.33 4.03
CA GLN A 158 21.04 -12.23 4.71
C GLN A 158 20.89 -11.00 3.80
N SER A 159 21.81 -10.80 2.85
CA SER A 159 21.71 -9.76 1.82
C SER A 159 20.58 -10.01 0.82
N ILE A 160 20.21 -11.27 0.57
CA ILE A 160 19.16 -11.63 -0.40
C ILE A 160 17.78 -11.15 0.07
N THR A 161 17.42 -11.33 1.35
CA THR A 161 16.13 -10.82 1.86
C THR A 161 16.07 -9.29 1.81
N VAL A 162 17.19 -8.61 2.08
CA VAL A 162 17.28 -7.14 1.93
C VAL A 162 17.18 -6.72 0.46
N LEU A 163 17.80 -7.44 -0.47
CA LEU A 163 17.66 -7.21 -1.92
C LEU A 163 16.19 -7.35 -2.36
N CYS A 164 15.51 -8.42 -1.94
CA CYS A 164 14.09 -8.64 -2.28
C CYS A 164 13.17 -7.54 -1.69
N LEU A 165 13.43 -7.07 -0.46
CA LEU A 165 12.71 -5.94 0.12
C LEU A 165 12.92 -4.63 -0.67
N ASN A 166 14.17 -4.35 -1.09
CA ASN A 166 14.46 -3.18 -1.93
C ASN A 166 13.77 -3.31 -3.30
N PHE A 167 13.70 -4.51 -3.86
CA PHE A 167 13.00 -4.78 -5.13
C PHE A 167 11.50 -4.57 -5.00
N SER A 168 10.86 -5.09 -3.94
CA SER A 168 9.41 -4.90 -3.73
C SER A 168 9.07 -3.43 -3.45
N LEU A 169 9.91 -2.71 -2.72
CA LEU A 169 9.74 -1.27 -2.53
C LEU A 169 9.96 -0.46 -3.81
N LEU A 170 10.91 -0.87 -4.67
CA LEU A 170 11.09 -0.23 -5.98
C LEU A 170 9.80 -0.34 -6.81
N ILE A 171 9.14 -1.50 -6.79
CA ILE A 171 7.83 -1.69 -7.44
C ILE A 171 6.77 -0.81 -6.77
N PHE A 172 6.70 -0.75 -5.44
CA PHE A 172 5.78 0.13 -4.71
C PHE A 172 5.95 1.61 -5.09
N LEU A 173 7.18 2.10 -5.21
CA LEU A 173 7.48 3.47 -5.63
C LEU A 173 7.22 3.69 -7.14
N SER A 174 7.36 2.65 -7.97
CA SER A 174 7.09 2.75 -9.42
C SER A 174 5.63 3.06 -9.76
N VAL A 175 4.70 2.82 -8.82
CA VAL A 175 3.28 3.20 -8.90
C VAL A 175 3.12 4.70 -9.22
N THR A 176 4.07 5.55 -8.82
CA THR A 176 4.08 6.99 -9.11
C THR A 176 4.13 7.32 -10.61
N PHE A 177 4.75 6.48 -11.44
CA PHE A 177 4.85 6.76 -12.88
C PHE A 177 3.50 6.69 -13.62
N PHE A 178 2.47 6.05 -13.04
CA PHE A 178 1.13 6.01 -13.62
C PHE A 178 0.38 7.35 -13.53
N TYR A 179 0.73 8.22 -12.57
CA TYR A 179 0.02 9.46 -12.27
C TYR A 179 0.93 10.71 -12.27
N ILE A 180 2.16 10.59 -12.77
CA ILE A 180 3.14 11.68 -12.73
C ILE A 180 2.71 12.89 -13.57
N GLY A 181 2.83 14.08 -12.98
CA GLY A 181 2.46 15.37 -13.59
C GLY A 181 0.95 15.65 -13.64
N ASP A 182 0.10 14.63 -13.74
CA ASP A 182 -1.36 14.76 -13.70
C ASP A 182 -2.00 13.52 -13.07
N HIS A 183 -2.41 13.66 -11.81
CA HIS A 183 -3.08 12.61 -11.06
C HIS A 183 -4.53 12.35 -11.47
N ARG A 184 -5.19 13.30 -12.17
CA ARG A 184 -6.59 13.12 -12.58
C ARG A 184 -6.77 11.95 -13.53
N LYS A 185 -5.75 11.61 -14.33
CA LYS A 185 -5.71 10.44 -15.25
C LYS A 185 -5.97 9.09 -14.56
N VAL A 186 -5.54 8.95 -13.31
CA VAL A 186 -5.80 7.74 -12.51
C VAL A 186 -7.10 7.90 -11.72
N GLN A 187 -7.39 9.09 -11.20
CA GLN A 187 -8.51 9.34 -10.30
C GLN A 187 -9.89 9.45 -10.98
N CYS A 188 -9.94 9.91 -12.23
CA CYS A 188 -11.17 10.26 -12.95
C CYS A 188 -11.15 9.70 -14.38
N VAL A 189 -12.33 9.37 -14.91
CA VAL A 189 -12.52 9.08 -16.34
C VAL A 189 -12.96 10.34 -17.08
N ASP A 190 -13.94 11.03 -16.52
CA ASP A 190 -14.51 12.29 -17.00
C ASP A 190 -14.46 13.34 -15.89
N GLU A 191 -14.79 14.59 -16.20
CA GLU A 191 -14.78 15.72 -15.24
C GLU A 191 -15.66 15.53 -14.00
N TYR A 192 -16.64 14.61 -14.05
CA TYR A 192 -17.61 14.33 -12.98
C TYR A 192 -17.67 12.85 -12.55
N THR A 193 -16.85 11.96 -13.13
CA THR A 193 -16.89 10.49 -12.87
C THR A 193 -15.56 9.98 -12.32
N GLN A 194 -15.58 9.44 -11.09
CA GLN A 194 -14.41 8.76 -10.50
C GLN A 194 -14.06 7.45 -11.21
N SER A 195 -12.77 7.12 -11.23
CA SER A 195 -12.25 5.85 -11.72
C SER A 195 -12.62 4.67 -10.83
N ASN A 196 -12.95 3.55 -11.46
CA ASN A 196 -13.00 2.23 -10.87
C ASN A 196 -12.29 1.22 -11.79
N MET A 197 -12.13 -0.01 -11.32
CA MET A 197 -11.47 -1.08 -12.06
C MET A 197 -12.06 -1.34 -13.46
N ILE A 198 -13.36 -1.06 -13.66
CA ILE A 198 -14.11 -1.40 -14.88
C ILE A 198 -14.05 -0.27 -15.91
N ASN A 199 -14.04 0.99 -15.46
CA ASN A 199 -14.12 2.17 -16.34
C ASN A 199 -12.73 2.77 -16.68
N ASN A 200 -11.70 2.47 -15.89
CA ASN A 200 -10.35 2.99 -16.11
C ASN A 200 -9.28 1.88 -15.92
N PRO A 201 -8.69 1.34 -17.01
CA PRO A 201 -7.66 0.30 -16.90
C PRO A 201 -6.36 0.82 -16.25
N LEU A 202 -6.09 2.13 -16.29
CA LEU A 202 -4.93 2.72 -15.61
C LEU A 202 -5.07 2.59 -14.09
N CYS A 203 -6.29 2.83 -13.59
CA CYS A 203 -6.66 2.66 -12.18
C CYS A 203 -6.56 1.19 -11.73
N GLU A 204 -7.02 0.25 -12.57
CA GLU A 204 -6.88 -1.20 -12.34
C GLU A 204 -5.42 -1.63 -12.22
N PHE A 205 -4.58 -1.40 -13.25
CA PHE A 205 -3.18 -1.83 -13.23
C PHE A 205 -2.39 -1.19 -12.10
N GLN A 206 -2.60 0.11 -11.87
CA GLN A 206 -1.97 0.83 -10.77
C GLN A 206 -2.38 0.23 -9.42
N GLY A 207 -3.68 -0.07 -9.21
CA GLY A 207 -4.20 -0.63 -7.97
C GLY A 207 -3.66 -2.04 -7.68
N ILE A 208 -3.64 -2.92 -8.68
CA ILE A 208 -3.11 -4.29 -8.56
C ILE A 208 -1.63 -4.26 -8.16
N ILE A 209 -0.81 -3.44 -8.84
CA ILE A 209 0.63 -3.31 -8.55
C ILE A 209 0.86 -2.73 -7.15
N LEU A 210 0.07 -1.73 -6.75
CA LEU A 210 0.16 -1.12 -5.42
C LEU A 210 -0.18 -2.11 -4.31
N ILE A 211 -1.26 -2.90 -4.45
CA ILE A 211 -1.66 -3.91 -3.47
C ILE A 211 -0.57 -4.99 -3.35
N PHE A 212 -0.15 -5.57 -4.47
CA PHE A 212 0.89 -6.61 -4.50
C PHE A 212 2.19 -6.14 -3.84
N SER A 213 2.72 -5.01 -4.28
CA SER A 213 3.99 -4.47 -3.78
C SER A 213 3.91 -4.07 -2.30
N THR A 214 2.76 -3.60 -1.81
CA THR A 214 2.55 -3.30 -0.38
C THR A 214 2.64 -4.58 0.46
N PHE A 215 1.89 -5.63 0.10
CA PHE A 215 1.92 -6.91 0.82
C PHE A 215 3.31 -7.56 0.76
N THR A 216 3.95 -7.58 -0.41
CA THR A 216 5.30 -8.15 -0.56
C THR A 216 6.33 -7.39 0.28
N THR A 217 6.28 -6.05 0.30
CA THR A 217 7.20 -5.23 1.10
C THR A 217 7.00 -5.44 2.59
N ILE A 218 5.76 -5.50 3.07
CA ILE A 218 5.47 -5.71 4.50
C ILE A 218 5.82 -7.14 4.94
N LEU A 219 5.56 -8.15 4.11
CA LEU A 219 5.98 -9.54 4.37
C LEU A 219 7.50 -9.70 4.38
N TYR A 220 8.23 -9.02 3.50
CA TYR A 220 9.70 -9.01 3.57
C TYR A 220 10.24 -8.26 4.79
N CYS A 221 9.59 -7.16 5.21
CA CYS A 221 9.93 -6.47 6.45
C CYS A 221 9.71 -7.39 7.67
N PHE A 222 8.57 -8.08 7.73
CA PHE A 222 8.27 -9.08 8.76
C PHE A 222 9.29 -10.23 8.76
N LEU A 223 9.70 -10.70 7.58
CA LEU A 223 10.73 -11.73 7.44
C LEU A 223 12.10 -11.27 7.97
N LEU A 224 12.49 -10.00 7.75
CA LEU A 224 13.70 -9.44 8.35
C LEU A 224 13.62 -9.36 9.89
N ILE A 225 12.45 -9.01 10.44
CA ILE A 225 12.23 -8.98 11.89
C ILE A 225 12.37 -10.39 12.50
N ILE A 226 11.77 -11.41 11.89
CA ILE A 226 11.90 -12.80 12.36
C ILE A 226 13.35 -13.30 12.22
N GLN A 227 14.02 -13.01 11.10
CA GLN A 227 15.44 -13.36 10.91
C GLN A 227 16.31 -12.78 12.03
N LEU A 228 16.14 -11.48 12.30
CA LEU A 228 16.85 -10.75 13.36
C LEU A 228 16.59 -11.38 14.74
N HIS A 229 15.34 -11.70 15.04
CA HIS A 229 14.94 -12.31 16.31
C HIS A 229 15.51 -13.73 16.48
N LEU A 230 15.40 -14.59 15.46
CA LEU A 230 15.95 -15.96 15.46
C LEU A 230 17.47 -15.97 15.62
N GLN A 231 18.19 -15.06 14.94
CA GLN A 231 19.64 -14.94 15.08
C GLN A 231 20.05 -14.44 16.47
N THR A 232 19.40 -13.39 16.99
CA THR A 232 19.83 -12.72 18.21
C THR A 232 19.38 -13.44 19.49
N VAL A 233 18.11 -13.82 19.58
CA VAL A 233 17.51 -14.38 20.80
C VAL A 233 17.69 -15.89 20.86
N TRP A 234 17.44 -16.58 19.73
CA TRP A 234 17.47 -18.05 19.68
C TRP A 234 18.76 -18.64 19.09
N ARG A 235 19.62 -17.82 18.47
CA ARG A 235 20.87 -18.25 17.78
C ARG A 235 20.65 -19.31 16.70
N CYS A 236 19.47 -19.28 16.07
CA CYS A 236 19.01 -20.26 15.09
C CYS A 236 19.00 -19.66 13.68
N ASN A 237 19.64 -20.35 12.72
CA ASN A 237 19.72 -19.92 11.32
C ASN A 237 18.70 -20.64 10.40
N ILE A 238 17.51 -20.99 10.92
CA ILE A 238 16.52 -21.84 10.21
C ILE A 238 16.03 -21.22 8.90
N ILE A 239 15.70 -19.93 8.89
CA ILE A 239 15.31 -19.21 7.66
C ILE A 239 16.47 -19.18 6.64
N GLN A 240 17.72 -19.14 7.13
CA GLN A 240 18.92 -19.25 6.30
C GLN A 240 19.16 -20.70 5.82
N GLN A 241 18.54 -21.72 6.43
CA GLN A 241 18.56 -23.07 5.85
C GLN A 241 17.53 -23.22 4.72
N TYR A 242 16.34 -22.61 4.86
CA TYR A 242 15.20 -22.82 3.98
C TYR A 242 14.79 -21.62 3.09
N TYR A 243 15.70 -20.67 2.85
CA TYR A 243 15.39 -19.38 2.22
C TYR A 243 14.56 -19.45 0.93
N THR A 244 14.82 -20.39 0.02
CA THR A 244 14.07 -20.50 -1.25
C THR A 244 12.58 -20.75 -0.99
N ILE A 245 12.26 -21.57 0.00
CA ILE A 245 10.87 -21.85 0.42
C ILE A 245 10.26 -20.59 1.03
N THR A 246 10.98 -19.91 1.93
CA THR A 246 10.49 -18.70 2.60
C THR A 246 10.27 -17.53 1.64
N GLN A 247 11.15 -17.36 0.65
CA GLN A 247 11.02 -16.37 -0.42
C GLN A 247 9.80 -16.65 -1.32
N CYS A 248 9.60 -17.92 -1.70
CA CYS A 248 8.42 -18.35 -2.45
C CYS A 248 7.13 -18.09 -1.66
N LEU A 249 7.10 -18.44 -0.37
CA LEU A 249 5.96 -18.23 0.53
C LEU A 249 5.56 -16.75 0.59
N VAL A 250 6.51 -15.82 0.72
CA VAL A 250 6.22 -14.37 0.73
C VAL A 250 5.51 -13.93 -0.55
N VAL A 251 5.99 -14.36 -1.72
CA VAL A 251 5.38 -14.01 -3.02
C VAL A 251 3.99 -14.63 -3.16
N VAL A 252 3.82 -15.92 -2.83
CA VAL A 252 2.53 -16.62 -2.92
C VAL A 252 1.48 -15.98 -2.00
N VAL A 253 1.82 -15.66 -0.75
CA VAL A 253 0.91 -14.99 0.18
C VAL A 253 0.55 -13.58 -0.30
N SER A 254 1.51 -12.84 -0.89
CA SER A 254 1.24 -11.52 -1.49
C SER A 254 0.28 -11.60 -2.68
N LEU A 255 0.43 -12.61 -3.54
CA LEU A 255 -0.47 -12.84 -4.67
C LEU A 255 -1.89 -13.16 -4.19
N ILE A 256 -2.06 -14.00 -3.17
CA ILE A 256 -3.37 -14.33 -2.60
C ILE A 256 -4.11 -13.06 -2.14
N PHE A 257 -3.45 -12.20 -1.36
CA PHE A 257 -4.06 -10.94 -0.91
C PHE A 257 -4.30 -9.91 -2.03
N THR A 258 -3.63 -10.03 -3.17
CA THR A 258 -3.87 -9.18 -4.35
C THR A 258 -5.02 -9.69 -5.21
N ILE A 259 -5.13 -11.01 -5.38
CA ILE A 259 -6.14 -11.67 -6.21
C ILE A 259 -7.55 -11.46 -5.62
N LEU A 260 -7.70 -11.51 -4.30
CA LEU A 260 -8.99 -11.34 -3.60
C LEU A 260 -9.75 -10.03 -3.95
N PRO A 261 -9.17 -8.82 -3.77
CA PRO A 261 -9.84 -7.56 -4.16
C PRO A 261 -9.99 -7.39 -5.67
N THR A 262 -9.12 -8.03 -6.47
CA THR A 262 -9.17 -7.97 -7.94
C THR A 262 -10.37 -8.76 -8.49
N ILE A 263 -10.52 -10.03 -8.10
CA ILE A 263 -11.66 -10.89 -8.52
C ILE A 263 -12.99 -10.31 -8.04
N THR A 264 -13.02 -9.71 -6.85
CA THR A 264 -14.23 -9.08 -6.30
C THR A 264 -14.52 -7.68 -6.88
N GLN A 265 -13.71 -7.20 -7.83
CA GLN A 265 -13.83 -5.90 -8.51
C GLN A 265 -13.90 -4.71 -7.53
N GLN A 266 -13.21 -4.80 -6.40
CA GLN A 266 -13.26 -3.80 -5.32
C GLN A 266 -12.22 -2.68 -5.46
N ILE A 267 -11.50 -2.60 -6.58
CA ILE A 267 -10.51 -1.54 -6.83
C ILE A 267 -11.22 -0.28 -7.37
N SER A 268 -11.11 0.83 -6.64
CA SER A 268 -11.70 2.11 -7.01
C SER A 268 -10.86 3.29 -6.52
N PHE A 269 -11.00 4.43 -7.21
CA PHE A 269 -10.56 5.70 -6.68
C PHE A 269 -11.66 6.31 -5.81
N GLU A 270 -11.38 6.50 -4.52
CA GLU A 270 -12.27 7.22 -3.61
C GLU A 270 -11.56 8.41 -2.93
N PHE A 271 -10.27 8.26 -2.56
CA PHE A 271 -9.47 9.28 -1.90
C PHE A 271 -7.96 8.99 -2.03
N GLY A 272 -7.11 10.03 -1.94
CA GLY A 272 -5.64 9.91 -2.10
C GLY A 272 -5.15 10.29 -3.50
N ALA A 273 -3.91 9.94 -3.82
CA ALA A 273 -3.33 10.10 -5.16
C ALA A 273 -3.46 8.85 -6.06
N VAL A 274 -4.00 7.75 -5.51
CA VAL A 274 -3.93 6.40 -6.10
C VAL A 274 -5.26 5.65 -5.98
N CYS A 275 -5.52 4.74 -6.93
CA CYS A 275 -6.53 3.71 -6.82
C CYS A 275 -6.10 2.61 -5.83
N LEU A 276 -7.05 2.18 -5.00
CA LEU A 276 -6.89 1.18 -3.96
C LEU A 276 -8.21 0.40 -3.79
N VAL A 277 -8.32 -0.49 -2.80
CA VAL A 277 -9.61 -1.11 -2.44
C VAL A 277 -10.59 -0.05 -1.92
N SER A 278 -11.84 -0.07 -2.41
CA SER A 278 -12.97 0.76 -1.99
C SER A 278 -13.09 0.89 -0.47
N MET A 279 -13.38 2.10 0.05
CA MET A 279 -13.40 2.36 1.51
C MET A 279 -14.43 1.52 2.28
N LYS A 280 -15.45 1.00 1.58
CA LYS A 280 -16.40 0.04 2.14
C LYS A 280 -15.70 -1.25 2.58
N MET A 281 -14.87 -1.83 1.70
CA MET A 281 -14.24 -3.14 1.88
C MET A 281 -12.73 -3.07 2.22
N ILE A 282 -12.11 -1.88 2.18
CA ILE A 282 -10.66 -1.66 2.43
C ILE A 282 -10.18 -2.26 3.74
N ASN A 283 -11.01 -2.27 4.79
CA ASN A 283 -10.64 -2.86 6.07
C ASN A 283 -10.46 -4.38 5.94
N GLN A 284 -11.37 -5.05 5.23
CA GLN A 284 -11.41 -6.51 5.14
C GLN A 284 -10.35 -7.07 4.21
N TYR A 285 -10.14 -6.46 3.03
CA TYR A 285 -9.17 -6.97 2.04
C TYR A 285 -7.77 -6.39 2.18
N PHE A 286 -7.59 -5.23 2.83
CA PHE A 286 -6.30 -4.54 2.90
C PHE A 286 -5.81 -4.38 4.35
N TRP A 287 -6.51 -3.62 5.21
CA TRP A 287 -5.97 -3.24 6.52
C TRP A 287 -5.93 -4.36 7.56
N TYR A 288 -6.94 -5.22 7.67
CA TYR A 288 -6.91 -6.32 8.64
C TYR A 288 -5.85 -7.38 8.30
N PRO A 289 -5.71 -7.85 7.04
CA PRO A 289 -4.59 -8.72 6.66
C PRO A 289 -3.21 -8.12 6.96
N LEU A 290 -3.02 -6.82 6.67
CA LEU A 290 -1.77 -6.13 7.01
C LEU A 290 -1.54 -6.05 8.52
N ALA A 291 -2.56 -5.71 9.30
CA ALA A 291 -2.45 -5.63 10.76
C ALA A 291 -2.09 -6.99 11.40
N ILE A 292 -2.63 -8.10 10.88
CA ILE A 292 -2.31 -9.47 11.34
C ILE A 292 -0.82 -9.80 11.14
N ILE A 293 -0.15 -9.22 10.14
CA ILE A 293 1.30 -9.40 9.90
C ILE A 293 2.11 -8.40 10.74
N VAL A 294 1.71 -7.13 10.74
CA VAL A 294 2.47 -6.04 11.36
C VAL A 294 2.45 -6.08 12.89
N ILE A 295 1.32 -6.41 13.52
CA ILE A 295 1.18 -6.38 14.98
C ILE A 295 2.08 -7.44 15.65
N PRO A 296 2.11 -8.72 15.24
CA PRO A 296 3.08 -9.69 15.76
C PRO A 296 4.53 -9.29 15.46
N GLY A 297 4.79 -8.72 14.27
CA GLY A 297 6.10 -8.19 13.91
C GLY A 297 6.58 -7.12 14.89
N PHE A 298 5.73 -6.17 15.25
CA PHE A 298 6.01 -5.13 16.24
C PHE A 298 6.39 -5.72 17.62
N PHE A 299 5.62 -6.69 18.13
CA PHE A 299 5.92 -7.33 19.42
C PHE A 299 7.24 -8.11 19.39
N ILE A 300 7.50 -8.88 18.33
CA ILE A 300 8.78 -9.59 18.14
C ILE A 300 9.94 -8.59 18.05
N HIS A 301 9.74 -7.45 17.39
CA HIS A 301 10.76 -6.41 17.27
C HIS A 301 11.08 -5.75 18.62
N ILE A 302 10.05 -5.41 19.41
CA ILE A 302 10.22 -4.89 20.78
C ILE A 302 10.94 -5.91 21.66
N TRP A 303 10.55 -7.18 21.64
CA TRP A 303 11.20 -8.23 22.41
C TRP A 303 12.70 -8.32 22.07
N THR A 304 13.02 -8.30 20.78
CA THR A 304 14.41 -8.37 20.30
C THR A 304 15.22 -7.17 20.75
N PHE A 305 14.64 -5.96 20.68
CA PHE A 305 15.27 -4.74 21.18
C PHE A 305 15.48 -4.77 22.70
N ALA A 306 14.51 -5.24 23.48
CA ALA A 306 14.63 -5.37 24.93
C ALA A 306 15.69 -6.40 25.34
N TYR A 307 15.80 -7.53 24.62
CA TYR A 307 16.86 -8.52 24.82
C TYR A 307 18.24 -7.93 24.53
N ILE A 308 18.38 -7.20 23.41
CA ILE A 308 19.60 -6.47 23.04
C ILE A 308 19.98 -5.47 24.15
N ALA A 309 19.08 -4.57 24.53
CA ALA A 309 19.34 -3.57 25.56
C ALA A 309 19.79 -4.21 26.90
N LYS A 310 19.07 -5.24 27.37
CA LYS A 310 19.45 -5.99 28.57
C LYS A 310 20.85 -6.59 28.47
N SER A 311 21.20 -7.18 27.32
CA SER A 311 22.53 -7.78 27.11
C SER A 311 23.66 -6.77 27.07
N GLN A 312 23.38 -5.51 26.70
CA GLN A 312 24.37 -4.43 26.73
C GLN A 312 24.55 -3.85 28.13
N CYS A 313 23.47 -3.66 28.91
CA CYS A 313 23.58 -3.19 30.29
C CYS A 313 24.44 -4.14 31.16
N LEU A 314 24.15 -5.45 31.11
CA LEU A 314 24.92 -6.45 31.87
C LEU A 314 26.42 -6.47 31.52
N MET A 315 26.78 -6.13 30.27
CA MET A 315 28.18 -6.03 29.85
C MET A 315 28.87 -4.73 30.26
N ASN A 316 28.12 -3.68 30.58
CA ASN A 316 28.69 -2.42 31.07
C ASN A 316 29.04 -2.53 32.55
N ASP A 317 28.14 -3.11 33.35
CA ASP A 317 28.33 -3.34 34.78
C ASP A 317 29.54 -4.26 35.07
N ASP A 318 29.75 -5.30 34.24
CA ASP A 318 30.93 -6.19 34.33
C ASP A 318 32.25 -5.45 34.00
N PHE A 319 32.22 -4.43 33.12
CA PHE A 319 33.44 -3.72 32.66
C PHE A 319 33.86 -2.60 33.62
N ASP A 320 32.90 -1.96 34.30
CA ASP A 320 33.16 -0.99 35.37
C ASP A 320 33.64 -1.66 36.69
N SER A 321 33.74 -3.00 36.71
CA SER A 321 34.16 -3.80 37.87
C SER A 321 35.62 -4.28 37.83
N GLU A 322 36.36 -4.11 36.71
CA GLU A 322 37.78 -4.51 36.59
C GLU A 322 38.77 -3.39 37.02
N ASP A 323 38.53 -2.78 38.19
CA ASP A 323 39.47 -1.87 38.84
C ASP A 323 39.68 -2.27 40.32
N THR A 324 40.05 -3.54 40.55
CA THR A 324 40.60 -3.98 41.85
C THR A 324 41.51 -5.20 41.71
N LEU A 325 42.81 -4.99 41.94
CA LEU A 325 43.80 -6.05 42.13
C LEU A 325 43.53 -6.80 43.44
N CYS A 326 43.52 -8.14 43.45
CA CYS A 326 44.10 -8.97 44.52
C CYS A 326 44.08 -10.49 44.24
N GLU A 327 45.14 -11.16 44.70
CA GLU A 327 45.47 -12.61 44.60
C GLU A 327 44.41 -13.64 45.04
N SER A 328 44.32 -14.74 44.26
CA SER A 328 44.31 -16.21 44.58
C SER A 328 43.73 -16.75 45.93
N PRO A 329 43.32 -18.05 46.05
CA PRO A 329 43.48 -19.21 45.15
C PRO A 329 42.15 -20.02 44.92
N PRO A 330 42.13 -21.21 44.26
CA PRO A 330 40.91 -21.74 43.65
C PRO A 330 40.17 -22.82 44.46
N SER A 331 38.83 -22.80 44.44
CA SER A 331 37.98 -23.98 44.16
C SER A 331 36.49 -23.65 44.18
N ILE A 332 35.76 -24.17 43.19
CA ILE A 332 34.45 -24.88 43.27
C ILE A 332 33.83 -24.84 41.88
N SER A 333 33.49 -26.03 41.38
CA SER A 333 32.88 -26.24 40.07
C SER A 333 31.42 -25.77 40.05
N VAL A 334 31.19 -24.50 39.71
CA VAL A 334 29.89 -24.07 39.20
C VAL A 334 29.82 -24.46 37.72
N GLN A 335 28.73 -25.11 37.33
CA GLN A 335 28.51 -25.55 35.95
C GLN A 335 28.69 -24.39 34.96
N SER A 336 29.30 -24.69 33.81
CA SER A 336 29.43 -23.74 32.70
C SER A 336 28.05 -23.34 32.16
N ILE A 337 27.46 -22.32 32.79
CA ILE A 337 26.74 -21.30 32.03
C ILE A 337 27.76 -20.82 31.01
N LYS A 338 27.59 -21.20 29.74
CA LYS A 338 28.45 -20.72 28.65
C LYS A 338 28.44 -19.20 28.71
N SER A 339 29.54 -18.62 29.21
CA SER A 339 29.69 -17.17 29.28
C SER A 339 29.54 -16.65 27.86
N VAL A 340 28.47 -15.90 27.66
CA VAL A 340 28.24 -15.25 26.37
C VAL A 340 29.31 -14.18 26.29
N SER A 341 30.35 -14.42 25.50
CA SER A 341 31.30 -13.38 25.11
C SER A 341 30.48 -12.23 24.52
N GLY A 342 30.23 -11.17 25.29
CA GLY A 342 29.35 -10.08 24.85
C GLY A 342 29.93 -9.33 23.67
N LYS A 343 31.23 -9.51 23.39
CA LYS A 343 31.88 -9.14 22.11
C LYS A 343 31.11 -9.70 20.90
N ASP A 344 30.61 -10.93 20.96
CA ASP A 344 29.86 -11.56 19.87
C ASP A 344 28.46 -10.92 19.70
N VAL A 345 27.82 -10.56 20.82
CA VAL A 345 26.50 -9.91 20.83
C VAL A 345 26.62 -8.47 20.33
N VAL A 346 27.57 -7.69 20.85
CA VAL A 346 27.87 -6.31 20.43
C VAL A 346 28.29 -6.25 18.97
N ASN A 347 29.09 -7.21 18.47
CA ASN A 347 29.47 -7.27 17.06
C ASN A 347 28.25 -7.59 16.17
N SER A 348 27.35 -8.48 16.61
CA SER A 348 26.08 -8.77 15.91
C SER A 348 25.18 -7.53 15.82
N ILE A 349 25.01 -6.80 16.93
CA ILE A 349 24.24 -5.55 16.99
C ILE A 349 24.82 -4.48 16.05
N LYS A 350 26.15 -4.31 16.06
CA LYS A 350 26.89 -3.36 15.20
C LYS A 350 26.75 -3.66 13.71
N VAL A 351 26.45 -4.91 13.34
CA VAL A 351 26.17 -5.33 11.96
C VAL A 351 24.67 -5.19 11.60
N GLN A 352 23.76 -5.30 12.57
CA GLN A 352 22.31 -5.39 12.32
C GLN A 352 21.50 -4.10 12.54
N TRP A 353 22.04 -3.05 13.18
CA TRP A 353 21.30 -1.81 13.48
C TRP A 353 20.57 -1.18 12.29
N ARG A 354 21.09 -1.34 11.06
CA ARG A 354 20.45 -0.87 9.82
C ARG A 354 19.10 -1.53 9.57
N ALA A 355 19.00 -2.84 9.77
CA ALA A 355 17.73 -3.57 9.62
C ALA A 355 16.73 -3.21 10.72
N LEU A 356 17.22 -2.89 11.92
CA LEU A 356 16.41 -2.44 13.05
C LEU A 356 15.81 -1.05 12.81
N VAL A 357 16.63 -0.08 12.37
CA VAL A 357 16.16 1.27 11.99
C VAL A 357 15.15 1.18 10.84
N LEU A 358 15.43 0.35 9.83
CA LEU A 358 14.53 0.13 8.71
C LEU A 358 13.15 -0.38 9.15
N SER A 359 13.13 -1.41 10.00
CA SER A 359 11.91 -1.97 10.59
C SER A 359 11.12 -0.88 11.34
N MET A 360 11.77 -0.07 12.18
CA MET A 360 11.09 1.02 12.89
C MET A 360 10.47 2.07 11.96
N VAL A 361 11.14 2.43 10.86
CA VAL A 361 10.59 3.40 9.87
C VAL A 361 9.34 2.86 9.20
N PHE A 362 9.32 1.58 8.80
CA PHE A 362 8.13 0.94 8.23
C PHE A 362 6.99 0.82 9.26
N LEU A 363 7.30 0.42 10.50
CA LEU A 363 6.32 0.30 11.59
C LEU A 363 5.65 1.65 11.91
N LEU A 364 6.44 2.72 12.03
CA LEU A 364 5.94 4.08 12.27
C LEU A 364 5.05 4.56 11.12
N THR A 365 5.49 4.32 9.88
CA THR A 365 4.73 4.69 8.66
C THR A 365 3.38 3.97 8.62
N PHE A 366 3.35 2.67 8.92
CA PHE A 366 2.12 1.88 8.98
C PHE A 366 1.13 2.42 10.02
N ILE A 367 1.59 2.69 11.25
CA ILE A 367 0.72 3.18 12.34
C ILE A 367 0.10 4.52 11.97
N ILE A 368 0.91 5.48 11.48
CA ILE A 368 0.41 6.82 11.12
C ILE A 368 -0.57 6.74 9.95
N TYR A 369 -0.27 5.96 8.91
CA TYR A 369 -1.16 5.81 7.75
C TYR A 369 -2.47 5.06 8.11
N TRP A 370 -2.41 4.09 9.02
CA TRP A 370 -3.61 3.39 9.49
C TRP A 370 -4.56 4.31 10.28
N VAL A 371 -4.02 5.14 11.19
CA VAL A 371 -4.81 6.17 11.88
C VAL A 371 -5.36 7.21 10.89
N TYR A 372 -4.58 7.59 9.88
CA TYR A 372 -5.02 8.47 8.81
C TYR A 372 -6.24 7.92 8.06
N ILE A 373 -6.17 6.69 7.54
CA ILE A 373 -7.31 6.07 6.84
C ILE A 373 -8.51 5.87 7.77
N TYR A 374 -8.30 5.56 9.05
CA TYR A 374 -9.39 5.50 10.02
C TYR A 374 -10.11 6.85 10.15
N VAL A 375 -9.37 7.96 10.32
CA VAL A 375 -9.94 9.31 10.39
C VAL A 375 -10.65 9.69 9.09
N VAL A 376 -10.04 9.44 7.92
CA VAL A 376 -10.66 9.65 6.60
C VAL A 376 -11.98 8.91 6.51
N LYS A 377 -12.00 7.60 6.83
CA LYS A 377 -13.20 6.76 6.75
C LYS A 377 -14.30 7.25 7.68
N VAL A 378 -14.00 7.61 8.92
CA VAL A 378 -14.99 8.14 9.87
C VAL A 378 -15.57 9.47 9.35
N LYS A 379 -14.71 10.41 8.94
CA LYS A 379 -15.09 11.76 8.50
C LYS A 379 -15.87 11.76 7.18
N LEU A 380 -15.45 10.97 6.18
CA LEU A 380 -16.10 10.89 4.87
C LEU A 380 -17.23 9.85 4.80
N SER A 381 -17.43 9.01 5.83
CA SER A 381 -18.51 8.00 5.85
C SER A 381 -19.92 8.50 5.44
N PRO A 382 -20.36 9.74 5.75
CA PRO A 382 -21.68 10.20 5.30
C PRO A 382 -21.76 10.36 3.78
N LEU A 383 -20.65 10.72 3.13
CA LEU A 383 -20.56 10.86 1.68
C LEU A 383 -20.58 9.49 0.98
N LEU A 384 -19.84 8.54 1.54
CA LEU A 384 -19.61 7.19 0.97
C LEU A 384 -20.81 6.23 1.13
N ASN A 385 -21.72 6.53 2.06
CA ASN A 385 -22.91 5.71 2.32
C ASN A 385 -24.20 6.32 1.70
N SER A 386 -24.08 7.31 0.80
CA SER A 386 -25.20 8.07 0.23
C SER A 386 -26.15 8.69 1.29
N GLN A 387 -25.70 8.86 2.53
CA GLN A 387 -26.53 9.36 3.61
C GLN A 387 -26.60 10.89 3.51
N LYS A 388 -27.82 11.45 3.42
CA LYS A 388 -28.04 12.90 3.43
C LYS A 388 -27.47 13.50 4.71
N SER A 389 -26.26 14.07 4.62
CA SER A 389 -25.59 14.65 5.77
C SER A 389 -26.02 16.11 5.92
N ALA A 390 -26.41 16.49 7.14
CA ALA A 390 -26.86 17.85 7.42
C ALA A 390 -25.75 18.90 7.14
N TRP A 391 -24.48 18.50 7.24
CA TRP A 391 -23.34 19.37 6.95
C TRP A 391 -23.13 19.58 5.44
N LEU A 392 -23.36 18.56 4.59
CA LEU A 392 -23.25 18.71 3.14
C LEU A 392 -24.30 19.70 2.60
N ASN A 393 -25.52 19.64 3.15
CA ASN A 393 -26.56 20.64 2.83
C ASN A 393 -26.16 22.05 3.26
N LYS A 394 -25.55 22.21 4.45
CA LYS A 394 -25.03 23.52 4.92
C LYS A 394 -23.90 24.04 4.03
N TRP A 395 -22.97 23.17 3.62
CA TRP A 395 -21.88 23.55 2.70
C TRP A 395 -22.42 23.93 1.31
N PHE A 396 -23.34 23.14 0.76
CA PHE A 396 -24.00 23.45 -0.52
C PHE A 396 -24.71 24.80 -0.49
N LEU A 397 -25.51 25.06 0.55
CA LEU A 397 -26.19 26.36 0.74
C LEU A 397 -25.20 27.51 0.92
N CYS A 398 -24.08 27.29 1.63
CA CYS A 398 -23.01 28.29 1.75
C CYS A 398 -22.45 28.67 0.36
N VAL A 399 -22.05 27.69 -0.46
CA VAL A 399 -21.47 27.96 -1.79
C VAL A 399 -22.45 28.71 -2.68
N MET A 400 -23.71 28.27 -2.71
CA MET A 400 -24.77 28.93 -3.49
C MET A 400 -25.07 30.35 -2.99
N THR A 401 -24.98 30.61 -1.69
CA THR A 401 -25.23 31.95 -1.13
C THR A 401 -24.08 32.91 -1.47
N VAL A 402 -22.84 32.49 -1.19
CA VAL A 402 -21.63 33.32 -1.42
C VAL A 402 -21.47 33.64 -2.89
N SER A 403 -21.63 32.66 -3.78
CA SER A 403 -21.48 32.88 -5.23
C SER A 403 -22.54 33.80 -5.85
N ASN A 404 -23.73 33.93 -5.24
CA ASN A 404 -24.78 34.84 -5.71
C ASN A 404 -24.67 36.25 -5.11
N THR A 405 -23.95 36.41 -4.00
CA THR A 405 -23.86 37.69 -3.27
C THR A 405 -22.56 38.44 -3.50
N ASN A 406 -21.41 37.74 -3.53
CA ASN A 406 -20.09 38.36 -3.54
C ASN A 406 -19.16 37.67 -4.56
N SER A 407 -19.16 38.13 -5.81
CA SER A 407 -18.32 37.58 -6.89
C SER A 407 -16.80 37.77 -6.71
N THR A 408 -16.37 38.55 -5.72
CA THR A 408 -14.94 38.80 -5.40
C THR A 408 -14.35 37.77 -4.44
N ILE A 409 -15.17 36.97 -3.75
CA ILE A 409 -14.73 35.98 -2.76
C ILE A 409 -14.82 34.59 -3.37
N ASN A 410 -13.77 33.78 -3.23
CA ASN A 410 -13.81 32.38 -3.63
C ASN A 410 -14.76 31.60 -2.69
N ALA A 411 -15.93 31.20 -3.20
CA ALA A 411 -16.96 30.52 -2.41
C ALA A 411 -16.49 29.18 -1.83
N GLN A 412 -15.63 28.45 -2.54
CA GLN A 412 -15.09 27.16 -2.08
C GLN A 412 -14.20 27.33 -0.84
N ASP A 413 -13.29 28.32 -0.84
CA ASP A 413 -12.39 28.60 0.29
C ASP A 413 -13.14 29.15 1.52
N TYR A 414 -14.08 30.09 1.30
CA TYR A 414 -14.92 30.63 2.37
C TYR A 414 -15.79 29.54 3.03
N CYS A 415 -16.40 28.65 2.24
CA CYS A 415 -17.22 27.56 2.76
C CYS A 415 -16.40 26.38 3.29
N TYR A 416 -15.13 26.23 2.90
CA TYR A 416 -14.18 25.34 3.57
C TYR A 416 -13.93 25.81 5.01
N SER A 417 -13.44 27.04 5.18
CA SER A 417 -13.10 27.58 6.50
C SER A 417 -14.30 27.60 7.45
N THR A 418 -15.46 28.05 6.95
CA THR A 418 -16.70 28.21 7.74
C THR A 418 -17.43 26.90 8.03
N VAL A 419 -17.43 25.92 7.12
CA VAL A 419 -18.24 24.70 7.25
C VAL A 419 -17.41 23.42 7.18
N SER A 420 -16.75 23.14 6.04
CA SER A 420 -16.18 21.81 5.77
C SER A 420 -14.96 21.46 6.62
N SER A 421 -14.21 22.46 7.10
CA SER A 421 -12.99 22.32 7.91
C SER A 421 -13.12 21.35 9.10
N ASN A 422 -14.29 21.28 9.72
CA ASN A 422 -14.58 20.37 10.85
C ASN A 422 -14.99 18.96 10.43
N TYR A 423 -15.46 18.78 9.19
CA TYR A 423 -16.03 17.53 8.68
C TYR A 423 -15.08 16.77 7.74
N VAL A 424 -14.06 17.41 7.18
CA VAL A 424 -13.01 16.74 6.39
C VAL A 424 -11.70 16.56 7.18
N PRO A 425 -10.84 15.58 6.81
CA PRO A 425 -9.50 15.45 7.39
C PRO A 425 -8.65 16.72 7.20
N SER A 426 -7.89 17.10 8.23
CA SER A 426 -6.98 18.25 8.16
C SER A 426 -5.90 18.06 7.09
N ILE A 427 -5.62 19.15 6.35
CA ILE A 427 -4.60 19.20 5.29
C ILE A 427 -3.21 18.80 5.84
N LEU A 428 -2.89 19.20 7.08
CA LEU A 428 -1.64 18.80 7.75
C LEU A 428 -1.54 17.28 7.89
N PHE A 429 -2.64 16.60 8.20
CA PHE A 429 -2.64 15.16 8.44
C PHE A 429 -2.53 14.37 7.12
N ILE A 430 -3.17 14.86 6.05
CA ILE A 430 -2.95 14.37 4.67
C ILE A 430 -1.47 14.50 4.30
N CYS A 431 -0.91 15.70 4.47
CA CYS A 431 0.48 15.99 4.14
C CYS A 431 1.46 15.07 4.91
N LEU A 432 1.27 14.90 6.22
CA LEU A 432 2.12 14.03 7.05
C LEU A 432 2.05 12.55 6.63
N ALA A 433 0.84 12.00 6.46
CA ALA A 433 0.66 10.60 6.10
C ALA A 433 1.25 10.27 4.72
N GLU A 434 0.97 11.12 3.72
CA GLU A 434 1.47 10.94 2.36
C GLU A 434 2.99 11.18 2.28
N SER A 435 3.53 12.18 3.02
CA SER A 435 4.97 12.45 3.08
C SER A 435 5.76 11.26 3.60
N LEU A 436 5.29 10.58 4.64
CA LEU A 436 5.94 9.38 5.17
C LEU A 436 6.09 8.29 4.11
N THR A 437 5.03 8.03 3.33
CA THR A 437 5.12 7.08 2.20
C THR A 437 6.07 7.55 1.09
N ALA A 438 6.13 8.86 0.84
CA ALA A 438 6.97 9.45 -0.20
C ALA A 438 8.47 9.38 0.14
N ILE A 439 8.85 9.44 1.43
CA ILE A 439 10.25 9.39 1.85
C ILE A 439 10.79 7.99 2.14
N LEU A 440 9.97 6.92 2.12
CA LEU A 440 10.42 5.54 2.42
C LEU A 440 11.69 5.12 1.66
N GLY A 441 11.76 5.46 0.36
CA GLY A 441 12.93 5.15 -0.47
C GLY A 441 14.17 5.97 -0.10
N LEU A 442 13.98 7.25 0.21
CA LEU A 442 15.04 8.12 0.74
C LEU A 442 15.55 7.60 2.10
N SER A 443 14.67 7.16 3.00
CA SER A 443 15.06 6.58 4.30
C SER A 443 15.96 5.35 4.12
N ILE A 444 15.65 4.48 3.17
CA ILE A 444 16.50 3.32 2.80
C ILE A 444 17.85 3.76 2.23
N PHE A 445 17.86 4.75 1.34
CA PHE A 445 19.11 5.29 0.82
C PHE A 445 19.95 5.96 1.91
N VAL A 446 19.35 6.61 2.91
CA VAL A 446 20.07 7.09 4.09
C VAL A 446 20.65 5.91 4.89
N VAL A 447 19.89 4.85 5.16
CA VAL A 447 20.35 3.69 5.95
C VAL A 447 21.46 2.87 5.27
N PHE A 448 21.38 2.64 3.96
CA PHE A 448 22.33 1.80 3.23
C PHE A 448 23.37 2.61 2.43
N GLY A 449 22.94 3.69 1.80
CA GLY A 449 23.74 4.56 0.94
C GLY A 449 24.70 5.48 1.69
N THR A 450 24.46 5.85 2.96
CA THR A 450 25.48 6.57 3.76
C THR A 450 26.66 5.69 4.17
N SER A 451 26.60 4.38 3.93
CA SER A 451 27.66 3.49 4.38
C SER A 451 28.95 3.64 3.56
N ILE A 452 30.00 4.11 4.24
CA ILE A 452 31.36 4.28 3.70
C ILE A 452 31.86 3.02 2.96
N ASN A 453 31.49 1.83 3.46
CA ASN A 453 31.83 0.55 2.83
C ASN A 453 31.27 0.42 1.40
N LEU A 454 30.02 0.85 1.15
CA LEU A 454 29.38 0.78 -0.16
C LEU A 454 30.16 1.61 -1.20
N TRP A 455 30.52 2.84 -0.85
CA TRP A 455 31.29 3.73 -1.72
C TRP A 455 32.75 3.29 -1.88
N ASN A 456 33.35 2.70 -0.84
CA ASN A 456 34.69 2.12 -0.93
C ASN A 456 34.71 0.89 -1.86
N GLU A 457 33.68 0.04 -1.81
CA GLU A 457 33.49 -1.10 -2.72
C GLU A 457 33.31 -0.62 -4.17
N TRP A 458 32.41 0.34 -4.44
CA TRP A 458 32.29 0.96 -5.77
C TRP A 458 33.61 1.58 -6.25
N ARG A 459 34.35 2.29 -5.39
CA ARG A 459 35.67 2.87 -5.72
C ARG A 459 36.75 1.79 -5.94
N ALA A 460 36.62 0.59 -5.37
CA ALA A 460 37.49 -0.53 -5.66
C ALA A 460 37.13 -1.18 -7.01
N TRP A 461 35.84 -1.19 -7.37
CA TRP A 461 35.31 -1.73 -8.63
C TRP A 461 35.78 -0.91 -9.83
N PHE A 462 35.55 0.41 -9.81
CA PHE A 462 36.04 1.32 -10.85
C PHE A 462 37.57 1.35 -11.00
N ARG A 463 38.33 0.98 -9.95
CA ARG A 463 39.79 0.89 -10.00
C ARG A 463 40.31 -0.51 -10.38
N GLY A 464 39.44 -1.43 -10.80
CA GLY A 464 39.81 -2.78 -11.28
C GLY A 464 40.42 -3.70 -10.22
N ARG A 465 40.41 -3.33 -8.92
CA ARG A 465 41.15 -4.06 -7.86
C ARG A 465 40.43 -5.29 -7.30
N TYR A 466 39.28 -5.68 -7.84
CA TYR A 466 38.47 -6.78 -7.29
C TYR A 466 39.15 -8.16 -7.33
N GLY A 467 40.20 -8.35 -8.13
CA GLY A 467 40.99 -9.59 -8.16
C GLY A 467 42.00 -9.76 -7.01
N GLY A 468 42.29 -8.72 -6.22
CA GLY A 468 43.42 -8.74 -5.27
C GLY A 468 43.10 -9.08 -3.81
N VAL A 469 41.83 -9.07 -3.40
CA VAL A 469 41.45 -9.08 -1.96
C VAL A 469 41.01 -10.47 -1.45
N TYR A 470 40.89 -11.46 -2.34
CA TYR A 470 40.54 -12.86 -2.00
C TYR A 470 41.67 -13.85 -2.26
N ARG A 471 42.93 -13.38 -2.16
CA ARG A 471 44.11 -14.20 -1.91
C ARG A 471 44.78 -13.70 -0.63
N GLY A 472 44.28 -14.19 0.50
CA GLY A 472 44.73 -13.90 1.86
C GLY A 472 44.11 -14.91 2.79
#